data_AF-A0A7D5N7E7-F1
#
_entry.id   AF-A0A7D5N7E7-F1
#
_cell.length_a   1.000
_cell.length_b   1.000
_cell.length_c   1.000
_cell.angle_alpha   90.00
_cell.angle_beta   90.00
_cell.angle_gamma   90.00
#
_symmetry.space_group_name_H-M   'P 1'
#
loop_
_entity.id
_entity.type
_entity.pdbx_description
1 polymer ?
#
loop_
_entity_poly.entity_id
_entity_poly.type
_entity_poly.pdbx_seq_one_letter_code
_entity_poly.pdbx_strand_id
1 'polypeptide(L)'
;MLSLSGPGSRMFYYPRKGAFRSGTINNANWDEDSIGIYSTSAGYDTKATGAAGTSFGIATNASGQGSVAMGAYSEASGSDGATAIGNGTIAQSYSSLALGMYNDPIASSNSTASVPTDPLVTIGNGSNALNRSNALTLLKNGNLGLGTNTPSEKLEVNGQVRITGGTPGAGKVLTSDANGTASWQFIPSTLFGATTLDSAYDYGGPGVGRIINATHGAVYVNGPDGLHVADSVGIGTTNPLAQLDVNGQIQNCRW
;
A
#
# COMPACT_ATOMS: atom_id res chain seq x y z
N MET A 1 23.35 17.26 51.29
CA MET A 1 22.84 16.48 50.13
C MET A 1 22.71 17.49 49.00
N LEU A 2 23.48 17.38 47.91
CA LEU A 2 23.32 18.30 46.77
C LEU A 2 21.87 18.17 46.26
N SER A 3 21.13 19.26 46.14
CA SER A 3 19.78 19.20 45.53
C SER A 3 19.94 18.86 44.05
N LEU A 4 19.59 17.64 43.66
CA LEU A 4 19.62 17.17 42.27
C LEU A 4 18.41 17.70 41.47
N SER A 5 17.90 18.89 41.79
CA SER A 5 16.72 19.52 41.18
C SER A 5 17.12 20.72 40.34
N GLY A 6 16.33 21.00 39.31
CA GLY A 6 16.50 22.15 38.43
C GLY A 6 17.50 21.91 37.29
N PRO A 7 17.85 22.97 36.53
CA PRO A 7 18.69 22.87 35.34
C PRO A 7 20.14 22.46 35.66
N GLY A 8 20.82 21.88 34.69
CA GLY A 8 22.24 21.57 34.72
C GLY A 8 22.61 20.21 34.13
N SER A 9 23.90 20.03 33.89
CA SER A 9 24.47 18.74 33.47
C SER A 9 24.74 17.86 34.69
N ARG A 10 24.22 16.63 34.69
CA ARG A 10 24.42 15.66 35.77
C ARG A 10 24.36 14.21 35.30
N MET A 11 24.99 13.34 36.07
CA MET A 11 24.81 11.90 36.00
C MET A 11 24.48 11.41 37.41
N PHE A 12 23.41 10.64 37.55
CA PHE A 12 23.06 10.03 38.83
C PHE A 12 22.23 8.76 38.66
N TYR A 13 22.36 7.88 39.64
CA TYR A 13 21.45 6.77 39.86
C TYR A 13 20.58 7.12 41.07
N TYR A 14 19.26 6.98 40.95
CA TYR A 14 18.30 7.21 42.03
C TYR A 14 17.85 5.86 42.63
N PRO A 15 18.48 5.38 43.72
CA PRO A 15 18.32 4.00 44.16
C PRO A 15 16.88 3.66 44.59
N ARG A 16 16.16 4.63 45.18
CA ARG A 16 14.76 4.44 45.61
C ARG A 16 13.82 4.08 44.47
N LYS A 17 14.14 4.51 43.25
CA LYS A 17 13.37 4.21 42.04
C LYS A 17 14.13 3.28 41.09
N GLY A 18 15.36 2.87 41.38
CA GLY A 18 16.21 2.12 40.44
C GLY A 18 16.43 2.83 39.10
N ALA A 19 16.45 4.16 39.10
CA ALA A 19 16.42 4.96 37.87
C ALA A 19 17.78 5.58 37.55
N PHE A 20 18.15 5.64 36.27
CA PHE A 20 19.41 6.23 35.82
C PHE A 20 19.18 7.50 34.99
N ARG A 21 20.00 8.53 35.22
CA ARG A 21 20.01 9.80 34.49
C ARG A 21 21.43 10.17 34.08
N SER A 22 21.64 10.64 32.85
CA SER A 22 22.94 11.16 32.39
C SER A 22 22.79 12.18 31.26
N GLY A 23 23.39 13.37 31.39
CA GLY A 23 23.30 14.43 30.38
C GLY A 23 22.89 15.77 30.97
N THR A 24 22.14 16.58 30.22
CA THR A 24 21.84 17.99 30.57
C THR A 24 20.34 18.26 30.49
N ILE A 25 19.80 18.98 31.47
CA ILE A 25 18.43 19.49 31.43
C ILE A 25 18.42 21.01 31.67
N ASN A 26 17.48 21.74 31.08
CA ASN A 26 17.29 23.19 31.30
C ASN A 26 16.03 23.49 32.14
N ASN A 27 15.39 22.46 32.66
CA ASN A 27 14.12 22.52 33.36
C ASN A 27 14.11 21.53 34.54
N ALA A 28 12.91 21.19 35.04
CA ALA A 28 12.70 20.28 36.17
C ALA A 28 12.46 18.81 35.74
N ASN A 29 12.79 18.40 34.51
CA ASN A 29 12.46 17.06 33.99
C ASN A 29 13.16 15.91 34.72
N TRP A 30 14.22 16.15 35.50
CA TRP A 30 14.81 15.15 36.41
C TRP A 30 14.68 15.51 37.89
N ASP A 31 13.66 16.30 38.23
CA ASP A 31 13.20 16.42 39.61
C ASP A 31 12.45 15.16 40.01
N GLU A 32 12.32 14.90 41.32
CA GLU A 32 11.86 13.61 41.84
C GLU A 32 10.54 13.13 41.22
N ASP A 33 9.59 14.03 40.99
CA ASP A 33 8.27 13.74 40.43
C ASP A 33 8.32 13.35 38.94
N SER A 34 9.41 13.68 38.24
CA SER A 34 9.61 13.36 36.83
C SER A 34 10.50 12.13 36.59
N ILE A 35 10.74 11.33 37.63
CA ILE A 35 11.52 10.09 37.55
C ILE A 35 10.59 8.88 37.67
N GLY A 36 10.45 8.12 36.59
CA GLY A 36 9.75 6.82 36.61
C GLY A 36 10.54 5.75 37.37
N ILE A 37 9.83 4.78 37.96
CA ILE A 37 10.46 3.60 38.59
C ILE A 37 11.17 2.78 37.50
N TYR A 38 12.37 2.28 37.75
CA TYR A 38 13.25 1.54 36.82
C TYR A 38 13.56 2.26 35.50
N SER A 39 13.37 3.59 35.45
CA SER A 39 13.50 4.35 34.22
C SER A 39 14.95 4.70 33.88
N THR A 40 15.25 4.79 32.58
CA THR A 40 16.55 5.26 32.07
C THR A 40 16.35 6.50 31.22
N SER A 41 17.14 7.54 31.45
CA SER A 41 17.12 8.75 30.63
C SER A 41 18.53 9.22 30.36
N ALA A 42 18.89 9.44 29.09
CA ALA A 42 20.18 10.05 28.78
C ALA A 42 20.14 10.97 27.55
N GLY A 43 20.81 12.12 27.65
CA GLY A 43 20.88 13.12 26.60
C GLY A 43 20.54 14.53 27.07
N TYR A 44 19.99 15.34 26.18
CA TYR A 44 19.63 16.74 26.43
C TYR A 44 18.12 16.89 26.60
N ASP A 45 17.65 17.48 27.70
CA ASP A 45 16.22 17.73 28.00
C ASP A 45 15.32 16.48 27.92
N THR A 46 15.88 15.29 28.14
CA THR A 46 15.15 14.02 28.09
C THR A 46 14.28 13.81 29.33
N LYS A 47 13.15 13.11 29.16
CA LYS A 47 12.19 12.81 30.23
C LYS A 47 11.72 11.37 30.13
N ALA A 48 11.85 10.62 31.24
CA ALA A 48 11.28 9.28 31.40
C ALA A 48 10.48 9.20 32.71
N THR A 49 9.17 9.42 32.62
CA THR A 49 8.24 9.37 33.76
C THR A 49 7.52 8.04 33.87
N GLY A 50 7.37 7.31 32.77
CA GLY A 50 6.78 5.98 32.79
C GLY A 50 7.60 4.99 33.62
N ALA A 51 6.94 4.07 34.33
CA ALA A 51 7.63 2.96 34.96
C ALA A 51 8.33 2.11 33.88
N ALA A 52 9.59 1.74 34.09
CA ALA A 52 10.51 1.14 33.11
C ALA A 52 10.69 1.96 31.81
N GLY A 53 10.33 3.25 31.82
CA GLY A 53 10.45 4.12 30.65
C GLY A 53 11.91 4.39 30.28
N THR A 54 12.22 4.39 28.99
CA THR A 54 13.56 4.66 28.45
C THR A 54 13.52 5.84 27.50
N SER A 55 14.35 6.86 27.75
CA SER A 55 14.44 8.05 26.90
C SER A 55 15.90 8.34 26.52
N PHE A 56 16.18 8.52 25.22
CA PHE A 56 17.53 8.80 24.73
C PHE A 56 17.55 9.81 23.58
N GLY A 57 18.35 10.87 23.68
CA GLY A 57 18.50 11.87 22.62
C GLY A 57 18.28 13.30 23.08
N ILE A 58 17.52 14.08 22.31
CA ILE A 58 17.26 15.50 22.57
C ILE A 58 15.75 15.68 22.78
N ALA A 59 15.33 16.26 23.90
CA ALA A 59 13.94 16.58 24.21
C ALA A 59 12.97 15.41 24.02
N THR A 60 13.37 14.19 24.42
CA THR A 60 12.51 12.99 24.36
C THR A 60 11.59 12.89 25.56
N ASN A 61 10.43 12.24 25.37
CA ASN A 61 9.45 11.99 26.42
C ASN A 61 8.95 10.53 26.40
N ALA A 62 9.42 9.70 27.32
CA ALA A 62 8.91 8.34 27.56
C ALA A 62 8.00 8.33 28.80
N SER A 63 6.71 8.56 28.59
CA SER A 63 5.73 8.75 29.66
C SER A 63 4.81 7.55 29.91
N GLY A 64 4.64 6.67 28.92
CA GLY A 64 3.90 5.42 29.07
C GLY A 64 4.67 4.36 29.87
N GLN A 65 3.97 3.42 30.51
CA GLN A 65 4.60 2.26 31.16
C GLN A 65 5.40 1.43 30.14
N GLY A 66 6.66 1.12 30.44
CA GLY A 66 7.58 0.37 29.59
C GLY A 66 7.96 1.10 28.29
N SER A 67 7.56 2.36 28.13
CA SER A 67 7.71 3.08 26.87
C SER A 67 9.16 3.41 26.53
N VAL A 68 9.45 3.55 25.23
CA VAL A 68 10.79 3.86 24.73
C VAL A 68 10.70 5.06 23.77
N ALA A 69 11.41 6.15 24.07
CA ALA A 69 11.51 7.32 23.20
C ALA A 69 12.97 7.59 22.84
N MET A 70 13.32 7.48 21.55
CA MET A 70 14.69 7.63 21.06
C MET A 70 14.77 8.58 19.85
N GLY A 71 15.80 9.42 19.82
CA GLY A 71 16.01 10.44 18.79
C GLY A 71 15.41 11.80 19.18
N ALA A 72 15.62 12.84 18.38
CA ALA A 72 15.24 14.19 18.81
C ALA A 72 13.72 14.40 18.77
N TYR A 73 13.15 14.94 19.84
CA TYR A 73 11.72 15.28 19.98
C TYR A 73 10.74 14.10 19.91
N SER A 74 11.23 12.88 20.14
CA SER A 74 10.39 11.68 20.12
C SER A 74 9.57 11.54 21.41
N GLU A 75 8.32 11.13 21.29
CA GLU A 75 7.38 10.96 22.40
C GLU A 75 6.72 9.57 22.35
N ALA A 76 6.79 8.85 23.47
CA ALA A 76 6.14 7.57 23.66
C ALA A 76 5.24 7.64 24.90
N SER A 77 3.94 7.81 24.68
CA SER A 77 2.94 8.03 25.73
C SER A 77 1.92 6.90 25.85
N GLY A 78 1.86 5.97 24.88
CA GLY A 78 1.09 4.75 25.02
C GLY A 78 1.62 3.86 26.14
N SER A 79 0.72 3.32 26.94
CA SER A 79 1.02 2.34 27.99
C SER A 79 1.45 1.01 27.39
N ASP A 80 2.13 0.21 28.23
CA ASP A 80 2.61 -1.13 27.93
C ASP A 80 3.50 -1.23 26.69
N GLY A 81 4.59 -0.47 26.69
CA GLY A 81 5.70 -0.67 25.75
C GLY A 81 5.62 0.13 24.45
N ALA A 82 4.83 1.21 24.40
CA ALA A 82 4.84 2.07 23.22
C ALA A 82 6.26 2.59 22.93
N THR A 83 6.66 2.56 21.67
CA THR A 83 8.04 2.82 21.25
C THR A 83 8.06 3.83 20.12
N ALA A 84 8.71 4.98 20.32
CA ALA A 84 8.93 6.02 19.33
C ALA A 84 10.43 6.18 19.05
N ILE A 85 10.86 5.93 17.81
CA ILE A 85 12.26 6.03 17.39
C ILE A 85 12.35 6.87 16.13
N GLY A 86 13.13 7.95 16.14
CA GLY A 86 13.25 8.86 15.00
C GLY A 86 13.35 10.31 15.38
N ASN A 87 12.99 11.21 14.46
CA ASN A 87 12.93 12.65 14.73
C ASN A 87 11.47 13.11 14.80
N GLY A 88 11.03 13.60 15.96
CA GLY A 88 9.68 14.10 16.16
C GLY A 88 8.59 13.03 16.07
N THR A 89 8.93 11.75 16.27
CA THR A 89 7.96 10.65 16.22
C THR A 89 7.13 10.58 17.50
N ILE A 90 5.87 10.16 17.38
CA ILE A 90 4.90 10.06 18.48
C ILE A 90 4.25 8.67 18.44
N ALA A 91 4.51 7.86 19.47
CA ALA A 91 3.84 6.59 19.74
C ALA A 91 2.86 6.76 20.91
N GLN A 92 1.64 7.21 20.61
CA GLN A 92 0.63 7.51 21.63
C GLN A 92 -0.37 6.38 21.90
N SER A 93 -0.52 5.44 20.97
CA SER A 93 -1.45 4.32 21.15
C SER A 93 -0.83 3.23 22.03
N TYR A 94 -1.69 2.54 22.79
CA TYR A 94 -1.34 1.37 23.60
C TYR A 94 -0.45 0.38 22.82
N SER A 95 0.72 0.05 23.38
CA SER A 95 1.71 -0.87 22.80
C SER A 95 2.06 -0.63 21.31
N SER A 96 2.09 0.64 20.86
CA SER A 96 2.37 0.97 19.45
C SER A 96 3.85 1.22 19.14
N LEU A 97 4.24 1.08 17.88
CA LEU A 97 5.57 1.42 17.37
C LEU A 97 5.47 2.57 16.36
N ALA A 98 6.25 3.64 16.55
CA ALA A 98 6.40 4.75 15.62
C ALA A 98 7.87 4.92 15.19
N LEU A 99 8.11 4.91 13.88
CA LEU A 99 9.44 5.05 13.27
C LEU A 99 9.49 6.24 12.29
N GLY A 100 10.69 6.64 11.87
CA GLY A 100 10.90 7.61 10.80
C GLY A 100 10.97 9.06 11.29
N MET A 101 10.23 9.96 10.66
CA MET A 101 10.20 11.37 11.04
C MET A 101 8.78 11.95 11.02
N TYR A 102 8.44 12.71 12.06
CA TYR A 102 7.19 13.46 12.17
C TYR A 102 5.94 12.66 11.72
N ASN A 103 5.75 11.46 12.26
CA ASN A 103 4.54 10.68 11.99
C ASN A 103 3.29 11.42 12.48
N ASP A 104 2.17 11.19 11.81
CA ASP A 104 0.85 11.57 12.30
C ASP A 104 0.46 10.63 13.46
N PRO A 105 0.25 11.15 14.68
CA PRO A 105 -0.04 10.34 15.85
C PRO A 105 -1.42 9.69 15.86
N ILE A 106 -2.31 10.04 14.90
CA ILE A 106 -3.70 9.58 14.80
C ILE A 106 -4.43 9.88 16.11
N ALA A 107 -4.89 11.14 16.23
CA ALA A 107 -5.31 11.79 17.47
C ALA A 107 -6.37 11.06 18.31
N SER A 108 -7.17 10.17 17.73
CA SER A 108 -8.22 9.39 18.43
C SER A 108 -7.71 8.11 19.10
N SER A 109 -6.40 7.83 19.04
CA SER A 109 -5.84 6.57 19.54
C SER A 109 -5.90 6.47 21.06
N ASN A 110 -6.31 5.32 21.58
CA ASN A 110 -6.33 5.00 23.00
C ASN A 110 -4.92 4.66 23.50
N SER A 111 -4.47 5.35 24.55
CA SER A 111 -3.15 5.14 25.15
C SER A 111 -3.09 3.99 26.16
N THR A 112 -4.22 3.50 26.64
CA THR A 112 -4.30 2.55 27.78
C THR A 112 -4.90 1.19 27.46
N ALA A 113 -5.49 1.03 26.28
CA ALA A 113 -6.15 -0.19 25.87
C ALA A 113 -5.99 -0.44 24.36
N SER A 114 -5.98 -1.72 23.98
CA SER A 114 -5.97 -2.12 22.58
C SER A 114 -7.32 -1.85 21.92
N VAL A 115 -7.34 -0.94 20.93
CA VAL A 115 -8.52 -0.67 20.11
C VAL A 115 -8.21 -1.10 18.67
N PRO A 116 -9.07 -1.90 18.00
CA PRO A 116 -8.76 -2.46 16.68
C PRO A 116 -8.43 -1.42 15.59
N THR A 117 -9.02 -0.24 15.66
CA THR A 117 -8.81 0.86 14.71
C THR A 117 -7.60 1.73 15.04
N ASP A 118 -6.90 1.45 16.14
CA ASP A 118 -5.72 2.20 16.52
C ASP A 118 -4.46 1.67 15.83
N PRO A 119 -3.42 2.51 15.72
CA PRO A 119 -2.15 2.10 15.13
C PRO A 119 -1.44 1.05 15.99
N LEU A 120 -0.95 0.00 15.34
CA LEU A 120 0.05 -0.92 15.85
C LEU A 120 1.46 -0.48 15.43
N VAL A 121 1.64 -0.14 14.15
CA VAL A 121 2.91 0.38 13.61
C VAL A 121 2.65 1.58 12.71
N THR A 122 3.44 2.64 12.87
CA THR A 122 3.46 3.78 11.95
C THR A 122 4.90 4.09 11.50
N ILE A 123 5.05 4.47 10.24
CA ILE A 123 6.32 5.01 9.72
C ILE A 123 6.05 6.42 9.20
N GLY A 124 6.55 7.41 9.92
CA GLY A 124 6.42 8.81 9.60
C GLY A 124 7.33 9.25 8.46
N ASN A 125 6.79 10.08 7.58
CA ASN A 125 7.52 10.78 6.51
C ASN A 125 7.16 12.27 6.47
N GLY A 126 6.67 12.82 7.58
CA GLY A 126 6.34 14.24 7.69
C GLY A 126 7.59 15.11 7.65
N SER A 127 7.44 16.39 7.30
CA SER A 127 8.58 17.31 7.14
C SER A 127 8.90 18.12 8.39
N ASN A 128 7.93 18.31 9.28
CA ASN A 128 8.09 19.02 10.55
C ASN A 128 6.88 18.77 11.47
N ALA A 129 6.92 19.32 12.69
CA ALA A 129 5.87 19.16 13.69
C ALA A 129 4.48 19.69 13.28
N LEU A 130 4.41 20.61 12.31
CA LEU A 130 3.16 21.16 11.75
C LEU A 130 2.70 20.40 10.49
N ASN A 131 3.56 19.60 9.88
CA ASN A 131 3.31 18.87 8.63
C ASN A 131 3.66 17.40 8.83
N ARG A 132 2.89 16.76 9.72
CA ARG A 132 3.02 15.34 10.05
C ARG A 132 2.34 14.47 9.00
N SER A 133 2.95 13.34 8.68
CA SER A 133 2.36 12.36 7.76
C SER A 133 2.93 10.96 7.99
N ASN A 134 2.16 9.95 7.60
CA ASN A 134 2.57 8.55 7.64
C ASN A 134 2.72 8.01 6.22
N ALA A 135 3.86 7.39 5.93
CA ALA A 135 4.05 6.59 4.72
C ALA A 135 3.36 5.22 4.85
N LEU A 136 3.39 4.65 6.06
CA LEU A 136 2.81 3.35 6.38
C LEU A 136 2.06 3.43 7.70
N THR A 137 0.88 2.80 7.73
CA THR A 137 0.05 2.63 8.92
C THR A 137 -0.45 1.19 8.97
N LEU A 138 -0.07 0.44 10.00
CA LEU A 138 -0.64 -0.87 10.31
C LEU A 138 -1.54 -0.70 11.54
N LEU A 139 -2.83 -0.98 11.40
CA LEU A 139 -3.78 -0.94 12.51
C LEU A 139 -3.79 -2.25 13.30
N LYS A 140 -4.27 -2.21 14.54
CA LYS A 140 -4.37 -3.38 15.43
C LYS A 140 -5.32 -4.46 14.91
N ASN A 141 -6.28 -4.12 14.05
CA ASN A 141 -7.13 -5.07 13.33
C ASN A 141 -6.42 -5.77 12.15
N GLY A 142 -5.17 -5.43 11.87
CA GLY A 142 -4.36 -5.99 10.80
C GLY A 142 -4.56 -5.34 9.42
N ASN A 143 -5.26 -4.21 9.34
CA ASN A 143 -5.36 -3.45 8.10
C ASN A 143 -4.09 -2.63 7.87
N LEU A 144 -3.48 -2.78 6.70
CA LEU A 144 -2.27 -2.09 6.28
C LEU A 144 -2.63 -0.98 5.28
N GLY A 145 -2.36 0.26 5.66
CA GLY A 145 -2.45 1.44 4.82
C GLY A 145 -1.07 1.88 4.31
N LEU A 146 -0.96 2.13 3.01
CA LEU A 146 0.15 2.84 2.38
C LEU A 146 -0.34 4.21 1.92
N GLY A 147 0.17 5.28 2.54
CA GLY A 147 -0.30 6.65 2.29
C GLY A 147 -1.71 6.97 2.83
N THR A 148 -2.25 6.14 3.73
CA THR A 148 -3.53 6.36 4.41
C THR A 148 -3.44 5.95 5.88
N ASN A 149 -4.13 6.69 6.76
CA ASN A 149 -4.16 6.43 8.21
C ASN A 149 -5.37 5.59 8.63
N THR A 150 -6.35 5.43 7.76
CA THR A 150 -7.62 4.77 8.06
C THR A 150 -7.95 3.73 6.99
N PRO A 151 -7.10 2.71 6.76
CA PRO A 151 -7.37 1.67 5.78
C PRO A 151 -8.66 0.92 6.12
N SER A 152 -9.63 0.89 5.20
CA SER A 152 -10.89 0.15 5.35
C SER A 152 -10.73 -1.33 4.97
N GLU A 153 -9.70 -1.66 4.21
CA GLU A 153 -9.39 -3.02 3.75
C GLU A 153 -8.06 -3.54 4.31
N LYS A 154 -7.80 -4.84 4.13
CA LYS A 154 -6.56 -5.48 4.63
C LYS A 154 -5.30 -4.86 4.06
N LEU A 155 -5.34 -4.45 2.79
CA LEU A 155 -4.31 -3.66 2.15
C LEU A 155 -4.99 -2.54 1.38
N GLU A 156 -4.71 -1.30 1.76
CA GLU A 156 -5.18 -0.11 1.06
C GLU A 156 -4.00 0.77 0.65
N VAL A 157 -3.93 1.13 -0.63
CA VAL A 157 -2.89 1.99 -1.18
C VAL A 157 -3.52 3.27 -1.69
N ASN A 158 -3.24 4.38 -1.02
CA ASN A 158 -3.62 5.70 -1.49
C ASN A 158 -2.59 6.19 -2.52
N GLY A 159 -2.70 5.67 -3.74
CA GLY A 159 -1.78 5.94 -4.84
C GLY A 159 -1.80 4.84 -5.89
N GLN A 160 -0.84 4.91 -6.83
CA GLN A 160 -0.69 3.88 -7.87
C GLN A 160 0.14 2.70 -7.37
N VAL A 161 -0.23 1.49 -7.78
CA VAL A 161 0.53 0.27 -7.50
C VAL A 161 1.36 -0.11 -8.74
N ARG A 162 2.67 -0.29 -8.57
CA ARG A 162 3.58 -0.82 -9.59
C ARG A 162 4.09 -2.19 -9.14
N ILE A 163 3.79 -3.24 -9.92
CA ILE A 163 4.20 -4.62 -9.64
C ILE A 163 5.23 -5.06 -10.69
N THR A 164 6.49 -5.25 -10.28
CA THR A 164 7.60 -5.59 -11.19
C THR A 164 7.87 -7.09 -11.28
N GLY A 165 7.38 -7.89 -10.33
CA GLY A 165 7.49 -9.35 -10.33
C GLY A 165 6.54 -10.02 -11.33
N GLY A 166 6.82 -11.27 -11.70
CA GLY A 166 5.94 -12.09 -12.54
C GLY A 166 5.97 -11.80 -14.06
N THR A 167 7.00 -11.12 -14.57
CA THR A 167 7.18 -10.74 -15.99
C THR A 167 6.13 -9.77 -16.58
N PRO A 168 5.95 -8.57 -15.99
CA PRO A 168 5.11 -7.54 -16.58
C PRO A 168 5.58 -7.21 -18.00
N GLY A 169 4.64 -6.85 -18.87
CA GLY A 169 4.92 -6.49 -20.25
C GLY A 169 3.79 -5.67 -20.85
N ALA A 170 4.08 -4.92 -21.91
CA ALA A 170 3.05 -4.14 -22.61
C ALA A 170 1.92 -5.06 -23.07
N GLY A 171 0.67 -4.68 -22.77
CA GLY A 171 -0.52 -5.46 -23.12
C GLY A 171 -0.80 -6.69 -22.25
N LYS A 172 0.02 -6.97 -21.22
CA LYS A 172 -0.29 -8.01 -20.24
C LYS A 172 -1.21 -7.47 -19.14
N VAL A 173 -2.02 -8.36 -18.58
CA VAL A 173 -2.82 -8.10 -17.38
C VAL A 173 -2.43 -9.05 -16.25
N LEU A 174 -2.69 -8.62 -15.02
CA LEU A 174 -2.49 -9.45 -13.85
C LEU A 174 -3.68 -10.42 -13.72
N THR A 175 -3.40 -11.72 -13.74
CA THR A 175 -4.38 -12.79 -13.56
C THR A 175 -4.01 -13.65 -12.36
N SER A 176 -4.96 -14.41 -11.82
CA SER A 176 -4.73 -15.34 -10.71
C SER A 176 -4.96 -16.78 -11.13
N ASP A 177 -4.18 -17.71 -10.57
CA ASP A 177 -4.53 -19.14 -10.57
C ASP A 177 -5.59 -19.47 -9.49
N ALA A 178 -5.94 -20.76 -9.37
CA ALA A 178 -6.92 -21.26 -8.39
C ALA A 178 -6.49 -21.09 -6.91
N ASN A 179 -5.21 -20.81 -6.64
CA ASN A 179 -4.67 -20.62 -5.29
C ASN A 179 -4.47 -19.13 -4.93
N GLY A 180 -4.78 -18.20 -5.84
CA GLY A 180 -4.57 -16.77 -5.61
C GLY A 180 -3.20 -16.26 -6.07
N THR A 181 -2.36 -17.09 -6.72
CA THR A 181 -1.04 -16.66 -7.18
C THR A 181 -1.18 -15.79 -8.42
N ALA A 182 -0.76 -14.53 -8.32
CA ALA A 182 -0.86 -13.58 -9.42
C ALA A 182 0.30 -13.76 -10.43
N SER A 183 -0.02 -13.73 -11.73
CA SER A 183 0.96 -13.72 -12.82
C SER A 183 0.53 -12.81 -13.97
N TRP A 184 1.51 -12.24 -14.69
CA TRP A 184 1.26 -11.40 -15.85
C TRP A 184 1.07 -12.26 -17.11
N GLN A 185 -0.14 -12.26 -17.64
CA GLN A 185 -0.52 -13.01 -18.83
C GLN A 185 -0.98 -12.06 -19.92
N PHE A 186 -0.79 -12.45 -21.19
CA PHE A 186 -1.60 -11.86 -22.25
C PHE A 186 -3.04 -12.31 -22.04
N ILE A 187 -4.01 -11.42 -22.24
CA ILE A 187 -5.40 -11.86 -22.32
C ILE A 187 -5.55 -12.65 -23.62
N PRO A 188 -5.96 -13.93 -23.58
CA PRO A 188 -6.28 -14.66 -24.79
C PRO A 188 -7.36 -13.92 -25.58
N SER A 189 -7.26 -13.84 -26.91
CA SER A 189 -8.30 -13.22 -27.77
C SER A 189 -9.69 -13.84 -27.58
N THR A 190 -9.76 -15.05 -27.00
CA THR A 190 -10.99 -15.75 -26.64
C THR A 190 -11.74 -15.14 -25.45
N LEU A 191 -11.09 -14.35 -24.58
CA LEU A 191 -11.75 -13.68 -23.45
C LEU A 191 -12.49 -12.38 -23.85
N PHE A 192 -12.16 -11.83 -25.02
CA PHE A 192 -12.80 -10.63 -25.60
C PHE A 192 -13.76 -10.96 -26.74
N GLY A 193 -14.34 -12.17 -26.76
CA GLY A 193 -15.44 -12.51 -27.66
C GLY A 193 -15.20 -12.11 -29.11
N ALA A 194 -14.03 -12.40 -29.67
CA ALA A 194 -13.74 -12.13 -31.08
C ALA A 194 -12.77 -13.16 -31.66
N THR A 195 -13.18 -14.43 -31.68
CA THR A 195 -12.43 -15.49 -32.39
C THR A 195 -13.25 -16.26 -33.41
N THR A 196 -14.51 -15.88 -33.63
CA THR A 196 -15.33 -16.40 -34.72
C THR A 196 -15.94 -15.23 -35.51
N LEU A 197 -16.23 -15.48 -36.79
CA LEU A 197 -17.03 -14.57 -37.62
C LEU A 197 -18.40 -14.26 -36.98
N ASP A 198 -18.91 -15.22 -36.20
CA ASP A 198 -20.11 -15.14 -35.38
C ASP A 198 -19.98 -14.06 -34.30
N SER A 199 -18.84 -14.00 -33.59
CA SER A 199 -18.60 -12.92 -32.63
C SER A 199 -18.32 -11.55 -33.28
N ALA A 200 -18.05 -11.46 -34.58
CA ALA A 200 -18.07 -10.18 -35.30
C ALA A 200 -19.49 -9.78 -35.77
N TYR A 201 -20.42 -10.73 -35.83
CA TYR A 201 -21.81 -10.56 -36.23
C TYR A 201 -22.71 -10.15 -35.05
N ASP A 202 -22.52 -10.77 -33.88
CA ASP A 202 -23.41 -10.60 -32.71
C ASP A 202 -23.14 -9.35 -31.87
N TYR A 203 -21.93 -8.78 -31.92
CA TYR A 203 -21.50 -7.70 -31.01
C TYR A 203 -21.58 -6.28 -31.60
N GLY A 204 -22.25 -6.10 -32.75
CA GLY A 204 -22.84 -4.83 -33.20
C GLY A 204 -22.01 -3.55 -33.02
N GLY A 205 -21.04 -3.32 -33.91
CA GLY A 205 -20.51 -1.99 -34.21
C GLY A 205 -21.06 -1.48 -35.55
N PRO A 206 -21.07 -0.16 -35.83
CA PRO A 206 -21.62 0.39 -37.06
C PRO A 206 -20.85 -0.11 -38.30
N GLY A 207 -21.36 -1.17 -38.92
CA GLY A 207 -21.82 -1.16 -40.31
C GLY A 207 -20.85 -0.82 -41.44
N VAL A 208 -19.54 -1.05 -41.32
CA VAL A 208 -18.62 -0.86 -42.46
C VAL A 208 -17.74 -2.09 -42.70
N GLY A 209 -18.06 -2.82 -43.77
CA GLY A 209 -17.12 -3.66 -44.55
C GLY A 209 -16.36 -4.76 -43.81
N ARG A 210 -16.98 -5.93 -43.63
CA ARG A 210 -16.30 -7.13 -43.10
C ARG A 210 -15.49 -7.81 -44.21
N ILE A 211 -14.24 -7.39 -44.39
CA ILE A 211 -13.27 -8.10 -45.26
C ILE A 211 -12.69 -9.28 -44.47
N ILE A 212 -12.87 -10.50 -44.97
CA ILE A 212 -12.10 -11.66 -44.50
C ILE A 212 -10.78 -11.69 -45.28
N ASN A 213 -9.67 -11.36 -44.63
CA ASN A 213 -8.34 -11.45 -45.25
C ASN A 213 -7.71 -12.82 -44.99
N ALA A 214 -7.92 -13.76 -45.90
CA ALA A 214 -7.41 -15.12 -45.78
C ALA A 214 -5.93 -15.22 -46.22
N THR A 215 -5.00 -14.85 -45.33
CA THR A 215 -3.55 -14.77 -45.63
C THR A 215 -2.80 -16.10 -45.56
N HIS A 216 -3.44 -17.17 -45.09
CA HIS A 216 -2.81 -18.47 -44.83
C HIS A 216 -3.60 -19.66 -45.43
N GLY A 217 -4.32 -19.44 -46.55
CA GLY A 217 -5.06 -20.48 -47.27
C GLY A 217 -6.51 -20.11 -47.55
N ALA A 218 -7.28 -21.07 -48.08
CA ALA A 218 -8.68 -20.85 -48.42
C ALA A 218 -9.58 -20.77 -47.17
N VAL A 219 -10.69 -20.05 -47.30
CA VAL A 219 -11.80 -20.12 -46.33
C VAL A 219 -12.64 -21.36 -46.66
N TYR A 220 -12.66 -22.33 -45.74
CA TYR A 220 -13.49 -23.53 -45.88
C TYR A 220 -14.82 -23.36 -45.15
N VAL A 221 -15.93 -23.66 -45.83
CA VAL A 221 -17.24 -23.85 -45.20
C VAL A 221 -17.46 -25.36 -45.07
N ASN A 222 -17.28 -25.89 -43.86
CA ASN A 222 -17.36 -27.33 -43.59
C ASN A 222 -18.63 -27.65 -42.79
N GLY A 223 -19.70 -27.99 -43.51
CA GLY A 223 -21.01 -28.33 -42.96
C GLY A 223 -22.00 -28.63 -44.11
N PRO A 224 -23.13 -29.30 -43.84
CA PRO A 224 -24.09 -29.69 -44.88
C PRO A 224 -24.79 -28.48 -45.54
N ASP A 225 -24.83 -27.33 -44.87
CA ASP A 225 -25.67 -26.19 -45.26
C ASP A 225 -24.99 -25.17 -46.20
N GLY A 226 -23.67 -25.26 -46.40
CA GLY A 226 -22.92 -24.41 -47.33
C GLY A 226 -22.94 -22.90 -47.00
N LEU A 227 -22.73 -22.05 -48.03
CA LEU A 227 -22.84 -20.59 -47.93
C LEU A 227 -24.20 -20.15 -48.49
N HIS A 228 -25.10 -19.68 -47.63
CA HIS A 228 -26.36 -19.08 -48.05
C HIS A 228 -26.21 -17.57 -48.20
N VAL A 229 -26.43 -17.05 -49.40
CA VAL A 229 -26.51 -15.60 -49.67
C VAL A 229 -27.91 -15.32 -50.21
N ALA A 230 -28.69 -14.51 -49.47
CA ALA A 230 -30.07 -14.21 -49.84
C ALA A 230 -30.17 -13.31 -51.09
N ASP A 231 -29.13 -12.49 -51.31
CA ASP A 231 -29.02 -11.55 -52.43
C ASP A 231 -27.93 -11.98 -53.43
N SER A 232 -27.34 -11.01 -54.14
CA SER A 232 -26.38 -11.27 -55.21
C SER A 232 -24.98 -11.60 -54.68
N VAL A 233 -24.33 -12.58 -55.29
CA VAL A 233 -22.94 -12.99 -55.03
C VAL A 233 -22.03 -12.41 -56.12
N GLY A 234 -21.05 -11.61 -55.72
CA GLY A 234 -19.98 -11.12 -56.60
C GLY A 234 -18.67 -11.87 -56.38
N ILE A 235 -18.11 -12.47 -57.43
CA ILE A 235 -16.76 -13.05 -57.43
C ILE A 235 -15.88 -12.15 -58.31
N GLY A 236 -14.88 -11.50 -57.72
CA GLY A 236 -14.04 -10.51 -58.41
C GLY A 236 -14.72 -9.15 -58.65
N THR A 237 -15.89 -8.91 -58.05
CA THR A 237 -16.62 -7.64 -58.09
C THR A 237 -17.33 -7.38 -56.77
N THR A 238 -17.46 -6.12 -56.39
CA THR A 238 -18.24 -5.66 -55.22
C THR A 238 -19.61 -5.09 -55.60
N ASN A 239 -19.93 -5.03 -56.89
CA ASN A 239 -21.21 -4.53 -57.41
C ASN A 239 -21.77 -5.52 -58.44
N PRO A 240 -22.27 -6.69 -57.99
CA PRO A 240 -22.80 -7.71 -58.88
C PRO A 240 -24.04 -7.21 -59.63
N LEU A 241 -24.10 -7.42 -60.94
CA LEU A 241 -25.23 -7.03 -61.80
C LEU A 241 -26.28 -8.14 -62.00
N ALA A 242 -26.03 -9.32 -61.42
CA ALA A 242 -26.90 -10.48 -61.41
C ALA A 242 -26.77 -11.24 -60.08
N GLN A 243 -27.68 -12.19 -59.81
CA GLN A 243 -27.65 -13.00 -58.58
C GLN A 243 -26.32 -13.73 -58.35
N LEU A 244 -25.63 -14.12 -59.43
CA LEU A 244 -24.23 -14.52 -59.41
C LEU A 244 -23.51 -13.78 -60.53
N ASP A 245 -22.55 -12.93 -60.16
CA ASP A 245 -21.71 -12.16 -61.09
C ASP A 245 -20.24 -12.51 -60.86
N VAL A 246 -19.60 -13.03 -61.91
CA VAL A 246 -18.19 -13.43 -61.88
C VAL A 246 -17.42 -12.55 -62.84
N ASN A 247 -16.68 -11.59 -62.30
CA ASN A 247 -15.75 -10.75 -63.04
C ASN A 247 -14.40 -11.48 -63.17
N GLY A 248 -14.37 -12.52 -64.00
CA GLY A 248 -13.22 -13.40 -64.21
C GLY A 248 -13.55 -14.62 -65.07
N GLN A 249 -12.58 -15.53 -65.25
CA GLN A 249 -12.81 -16.78 -65.97
C GLN A 249 -13.33 -17.87 -65.04
N ILE A 250 -14.47 -18.48 -65.41
CA ILE A 250 -14.95 -19.71 -64.77
C ILE A 250 -14.25 -20.88 -65.46
N GLN A 251 -13.26 -21.48 -64.78
CA GLN A 251 -12.64 -22.71 -65.26
C GLN A 251 -13.53 -23.88 -64.89
N ASN A 252 -14.22 -24.45 -65.89
CA ASN A 252 -14.98 -25.68 -65.69
C ASN A 252 -14.00 -26.86 -65.74
N CYS A 253 -13.66 -27.43 -64.58
CA CYS A 253 -12.99 -28.72 -64.54
C CYS A 253 -14.02 -29.78 -64.94
N ARG A 254 -14.00 -30.18 -66.22
CA ARG A 254 -14.67 -31.42 -66.61
C ARG A 254 -13.94 -32.57 -65.92
N TRP A 255 -14.67 -33.28 -65.06
CA TRP A 255 -14.25 -34.56 -64.50
C TRP A 255 -14.13 -35.60 -65.61
#